data_AF-A0A7W1F6B2-F1
#
_entry.id   AF-A0A7W1F6B2-F1
#
_cell.length_a   1.000
_cell.length_b   1.000
_cell.length_c   1.000
_cell.angle_alpha   90.00
_cell.angle_beta   90.00
_cell.angle_gamma   90.00
#
_symmetry.space_group_name_H-M   'P 1'
#
loop_
_entity.id
_entity.type
_entity.pdbx_description
1 polymer ?
#
loop_
_entity_poly.entity_id
_entity_poly.type
_entity_poly.pdbx_seq_one_letter_code
_entity_poly.pdbx_strand_id
1 'polypeptide(L)' 'MPSGSHPILTLDLINRLPVGILVFGRDGGLVSANPAAEKLLGH' A
#
# COMPACT_ATOMS: atom_id res chain seq x y z
N MET A 1 18.96 -18.03 13.55
CA MET A 1 18.85 -16.88 12.62
C MET A 1 17.76 -15.97 13.16
N PRO A 2 17.98 -14.66 13.36
CA PRO A 2 16.90 -13.80 13.80
C PRO A 2 15.94 -13.62 12.60
N SER A 3 14.69 -14.07 12.78
CA SER A 3 13.58 -13.76 11.88
C SER A 3 13.46 -12.25 11.79
N GLY A 4 13.79 -11.69 10.62
CA GLY A 4 13.71 -10.27 10.35
C GLY A 4 12.26 -9.81 10.25
N SER A 5 11.62 -9.60 11.40
CA SER A 5 10.44 -8.75 11.53
C SER A 5 10.84 -7.36 11.05
N HIS A 6 10.57 -7.04 9.80
CA HIS A 6 10.55 -5.67 9.31
C HIS A 6 9.11 -5.18 9.49
N PRO A 7 8.75 -4.55 10.62
CA PRO A 7 7.41 -4.03 10.80
C PRO A 7 7.24 -2.90 9.80
N ILE A 8 6.60 -3.17 8.66
CA ILE A 8 5.61 -2.27 8.02
C ILE A 8 6.12 -0.82 7.76
N LEU A 9 7.43 -0.56 7.70
CA LEU A 9 7.97 0.75 7.29
C LEU A 9 7.53 1.09 5.87
N THR A 10 7.32 0.06 5.04
CA THR A 10 6.81 0.18 3.68
C THR A 10 5.37 0.70 3.65
N LEU A 11 4.49 0.29 4.57
CA LEU A 11 3.08 0.69 4.55
C LEU A 11 2.90 2.13 5.07
N ASP A 12 3.62 2.52 6.13
CA ASP A 12 3.57 3.91 6.63
C ASP A 12 4.14 4.89 5.59
N LEU A 13 5.23 4.52 4.92
CA LEU A 13 5.78 5.33 3.83
C LEU A 13 4.77 5.45 2.68
N ILE A 14 4.21 4.34 2.21
CA ILE A 14 3.21 4.32 1.13
C ILE A 14 2.00 5.22 1.44
N ASN A 15 1.57 5.26 2.70
CA ASN A 15 0.44 6.08 3.13
C ASN A 15 0.72 7.59 3.12
N ARG A 16 1.99 8.00 3.18
CA ARG A 16 2.39 9.43 3.18
C ARG A 16 2.76 9.96 1.79
N LEU A 17 2.89 9.08 0.79
CA LEU A 17 3.28 9.51 -0.54
C LEU A 17 2.15 10.32 -1.21
N PRO A 18 2.45 11.46 -1.85
CA PRO A 18 1.48 12.27 -2.57
C PRO A 18 1.16 11.68 -3.96
N VAL A 19 1.22 10.36 -4.11
CA VAL A 19 0.91 9.62 -5.34
C VAL A 19 -0.03 8.47 -5.01
N GLY A 20 -1.00 8.21 -5.89
CA GLY A 20 -1.90 7.07 -5.74
C GLY A 20 -1.19 5.76 -6.00
N ILE A 21 -1.26 4.83 -5.04
CA ILE A 21 -0.69 3.49 -5.15
C ILE A 21 -1.80 2.46 -5.00
N LEU A 22 -1.88 1.56 -5.98
CA LEU A 22 -2.75 0.39 -5.98
C LEU A 22 -1.88 -0.86 -6.02
N VAL A 23 -2.10 -1.78 -5.08
CA VAL A 23 -1.42 -3.07 -5.01
C VAL A 23 -2.39 -4.15 -5.43
N PHE A 24 -2.03 -4.90 -6.48
CA PHE A 24 -2.83 -6.01 -6.97
C PHE A 24 -2.18 -7.34 -6.63
N GLY A 25 -3.02 -8.31 -6.29
CA GLY A 25 -2.65 -9.71 -6.11
C GLY A 25 -2.36 -10.39 -7.44
N ARG A 26 -1.78 -11.59 -7.39
CA ARG A 26 -1.48 -12.38 -8.58
C ARG A 26 -2.73 -12.77 -9.39
N ASP A 27 -3.88 -12.84 -8.73
CA ASP A 27 -5.20 -13.05 -9.31
C ASP A 27 -5.80 -11.79 -9.96
N GLY A 28 -5.11 -10.66 -9.87
CA GLY A 28 -5.59 -9.36 -10.36
C GLY A 28 -6.53 -8.65 -9.38
N GLY A 29 -6.80 -9.21 -8.20
CA GLY A 29 -7.63 -8.56 -7.19
C GLY A 29 -6.91 -7.39 -6.52
N LEU A 30 -7.64 -6.32 -6.17
CA LEU A 30 -7.09 -5.21 -5.40
C LEU A 30 -6.83 -5.67 -3.95
N VAL A 31 -5.57 -5.58 -3.52
CA VAL A 31 -5.12 -5.96 -2.16
C VAL A 31 -5.03 -4.74 -1.25
N SER A 32 -4.62 -3.59 -1.79
CA SER A 32 -4.49 -2.36 -1.01
C SER A 32 -4.57 -1.14 -1.93
N ALA A 33 -5.21 -0.08 -1.46
CA ALA A 33 -5.09 1.27 -1.97
C ALA A 33 -4.51 2.16 -0.87
N ASN A 34 -3.63 3.11 -1.22
CA ASN A 34 -3.22 4.13 -0.26
C ASN A 34 -4.23 5.30 -0.23
N PRO A 35 -4.21 6.17 0.79
CA PRO A 35 -5.18 7.27 0.91
C PRO A 35 -5.19 8.23 -0.28
N ALA A 36 -4.04 8.41 -0.96
CA ALA A 36 -3.98 9.22 -2.17
C ALA A 36 -4.75 8.56 -3.34
N ALA A 37 -4.67 7.24 -3.48
CA ALA A 37 -5.45 6.50 -4.48
C ALA A 37 -6.95 6.53 -4.17
N GLU A 38 -7.36 6.37 -2.91
CA GLU A 38 -8.76 6.47 -2.50
C GLU A 38 -9.36 7.83 -2.89
N LYS A 39 -8.66 8.93 -2.58
CA LYS A 39 -9.05 10.29 -2.97
C LYS A 39 -9.18 10.48 -4.48
N LEU A 40 -8.25 9.92 -5.27
CA LEU A 40 -8.29 10.01 -6.73
C LEU A 40 -9.47 9.24 -7.33
N LEU A 41 -9.84 8.12 -6.69
CA LEU A 41 -10.92 7.25 -7.16
C LEU A 41 -12.29 7.62 -6.58
N GLY A 42 -12.34 8.52 -5.59
CA GLY A 42 -13.58 9.04 -4.99
C GLY A 42 -14.15 8.15 -3.88
N HIS A 43 -13.28 7.44 -3.16
CA HIS A 43 -13.61 6.63 -1.99
C HIS A 43 -13.29 7.35 -0.67
#